data_AF-A0A523X7I2-F1
#
_entry.id   AF-A0A523X7I2-F1
#
_cell.length_a   1.000
_cell.length_b   1.000
_cell.length_c   1.000
_cell.angle_alpha   90.00
_cell.angle_beta   90.00
_cell.angle_gamma   90.00
#
_symmetry.space_group_name_H-M   'P 1'
#
loop_
_entity.id
_entity.type
_entity.pdbx_description
1 polymer ?
#
loop_
_entity_poly.entity_id
_entity_poly.type
_entity_poly.pdbx_seq_one_letter_code
_entity_poly.pdbx_strand_id
1 'polypeptide(L)' 'DARHVGISQGDEVKVISPVVEVTAVAKFTDTLPEGMIFMPISFPSTPVNQLFGTTLDPQAKTPALKACAVKLERV' A
#
# COMPACT_ATOMS: atom_id res chain seq x y z
N ASP A 1 -8.76 -4.47 -11.49
CA ASP A 1 -8.25 -3.09 -11.32
C ASP A 1 -7.00 -2.76 -12.15
N ALA A 2 -5.88 -3.50 -12.10
CA ALA A 2 -4.61 -3.11 -12.74
C ALA A 2 -4.71 -2.57 -14.18
N ARG A 3 -5.50 -3.23 -15.04
CA ARG A 3 -5.76 -2.79 -16.43
C ARG A 3 -6.50 -1.46 -16.53
N HIS A 4 -7.34 -1.14 -15.56
CA HIS A 4 -8.09 0.13 -15.51
C HIS A 4 -7.21 1.30 -15.05
N VAL A 5 -6.17 1.04 -14.26
CA VAL A 5 -5.26 2.06 -13.72
C VAL A 5 -4.07 2.31 -14.67
N GLY A 6 -3.92 1.54 -15.75
CA GLY A 6 -2.83 1.72 -16.73
C GLY A 6 -1.44 1.36 -16.20
N ILE A 7 -1.39 0.53 -15.15
CA ILE A 7 -0.16 0.02 -14.53
C ILE A 7 0.14 -1.34 -15.16
N SER A 8 1.42 -1.62 -15.39
CA SER A 8 1.92 -2.90 -15.91
C SER A 8 2.74 -3.65 -14.85
N GLN A 9 2.95 -4.94 -15.10
CA GLN A 9 3.85 -5.75 -14.29
C GLN A 9 5.26 -5.15 -14.30
N GLY A 10 5.82 -4.88 -13.11
CA GLY A 10 7.16 -4.31 -12.96
C GLY A 10 7.22 -2.79 -13.06
N ASP A 11 6.11 -2.10 -13.29
CA ASP A 11 6.09 -0.64 -13.27
C ASP A 11 6.37 -0.11 -11.86
N GLU A 12 7.05 1.02 -11.81
CA GLU A 12 7.20 1.78 -10.57
C GLU A 12 5.92 2.59 -10.32
N VAL A 13 5.39 2.47 -9.10
CA VAL A 13 4.13 3.09 -8.70
C VAL A 13 4.31 3.84 -7.39
N LYS A 14 3.63 4.98 -7.28
CA LYS A 14 3.44 5.69 -6.01
C LYS A 14 2.20 5.15 -5.31
N VAL A 15 2.39 4.76 -4.06
CA VAL A 15 1.33 4.41 -3.12
C VAL A 15 1.17 5.58 -2.16
N ILE A 16 0.04 6.26 -2.25
CA ILE A 16 -0.21 7.51 -1.53
C ILE A 16 -1.27 7.23 -0.47
N SER A 17 -0.92 7.42 0.81
CA SER A 17 -1.87 7.44 1.92
C SER A 17 -2.19 8.87 2.35
N PRO A 18 -3.15 9.10 3.25
CA PRO A 18 -3.39 10.42 3.82
C PRO A 18 -2.20 11.01 4.59
N VAL A 19 -1.19 10.20 4.93
CA VAL A 19 -0.06 10.59 5.78
C VAL A 19 1.21 10.81 4.97
N VAL A 20 1.51 9.91 4.03
CA VAL A 20 2.75 9.91 3.25
C VAL A 20 2.56 9.22 1.90
N GLU A 21 3.51 9.40 1.00
CA GLU A 21 3.64 8.61 -0.22
C GLU A 21 4.90 7.74 -0.17
N VAL A 22 4.83 6.53 -0.73
CA VAL A 22 5.99 5.64 -0.92
C VAL A 22 6.01 5.11 -2.34
N THR A 23 7.21 4.80 -2.83
CA THR A 23 7.41 4.21 -4.16
C THR A 23 7.64 2.70 -4.04
N ALA A 24 6.99 1.92 -4.91
CA ALA A 24 7.11 0.47 -4.96
C ALA A 24 7.01 -0.06 -6.39
N VAL A 25 7.44 -1.29 -6.61
CA VAL A 25 7.29 -1.99 -7.90
C VAL A 25 6.00 -2.80 -7.90
N ALA A 26 5.17 -2.61 -8.92
CA ALA A 26 3.91 -3.31 -9.08
C ALA A 26 4.12 -4.77 -9.49
N LYS A 27 3.43 -5.69 -8.79
CA LYS A 27 3.36 -7.11 -9.14
C LYS A 27 1.90 -7.57 -9.10
N PHE A 28 1.42 -8.10 -10.21
CA PHE A 28 0.06 -8.62 -10.33
C PHE A 28 -0.03 -10.08 -9.87
N THR A 29 -1.18 -10.38 -9.30
CA THR A 29 -1.56 -11.70 -8.82
C THR A 29 -3.07 -11.84 -8.92
N ASP A 30 -3.56 -13.03 -9.23
CA ASP A 30 -4.99 -13.33 -9.32
C ASP A 30 -5.58 -13.74 -7.96
N THR A 31 -4.77 -13.70 -6.89
CA THR A 31 -5.15 -14.16 -5.54
C THR A 31 -5.76 -13.09 -4.67
N LEU A 32 -5.72 -11.82 -5.09
CA LEU A 32 -6.24 -10.69 -4.31
C LEU A 32 -7.60 -10.24 -4.85
N PRO A 33 -8.55 -9.84 -3.97
CA PRO A 33 -9.76 -9.17 -4.39
C PRO A 33 -9.47 -7.89 -5.18
N GLU A 34 -10.36 -7.53 -6.10
CA GLU A 34 -10.26 -6.26 -6.82
C GLU A 34 -10.30 -5.06 -5.86
N GLY A 35 -9.42 -4.08 -6.09
CA GLY A 35 -9.30 -2.88 -5.27
C GLY A 35 -8.43 -3.07 -4.02
N MET A 36 -7.82 -4.25 -3.85
CA MET A 36 -6.92 -4.55 -2.75
C MET A 36 -5.47 -4.68 -3.23
N ILE A 37 -4.57 -3.97 -2.55
CA ILE A 37 -3.13 -4.19 -2.70
C ILE A 37 -2.56 -4.84 -1.44
N PHE A 38 -1.49 -5.60 -1.63
CA PHE A 38 -0.71 -6.16 -0.56
C PHE A 38 0.73 -5.65 -0.64
N MET A 39 1.25 -5.15 0.48
CA MET A 39 2.63 -4.70 0.58
C MET A 39 3.32 -5.36 1.78
N PRO A 40 4.45 -6.07 1.57
CA PRO A 40 5.24 -6.64 2.66
C PRO A 40 6.00 -5.55 3.43
N ILE A 41 6.03 -5.66 4.76
CA ILE A 41 6.68 -4.68 5.66
C ILE A 41 8.19 -4.92 5.87
N SER A 42 8.75 -5.97 5.28
CA SER A 42 10.12 -6.42 5.54
C SER A 42 11.19 -5.70 4.72
N PHE A 43 10.82 -4.75 3.85
CA PHE A 43 11.73 -4.07 2.93
C PHE A 43 12.04 -2.64 3.40
N PRO A 44 13.27 -2.36 3.89
CA PRO A 44 13.64 -1.02 4.36
C PRO A 44 13.59 0.05 3.27
N SER A 45 13.78 -0.33 2.00
CA SER A 45 13.72 0.57 0.84
C SER A 45 12.32 1.13 0.58
N THR A 46 11.28 0.45 1.06
CA THR A 46 9.88 0.85 0.91
C THR A 46 9.22 0.75 2.28
N PRO A 47 9.30 1.81 3.12
CA PRO A 47 8.86 1.75 4.51
C PRO A 47 7.32 1.80 4.61
N VAL A 48 6.67 0.68 4.30
CA VAL A 48 5.20 0.52 4.26
C VAL A 48 4.52 0.97 5.54
N ASN A 49 5.14 0.78 6.71
CA ASN A 49 4.59 1.19 8.00
C ASN A 49 4.31 2.70 8.08
N GLN A 50 5.02 3.53 7.30
CA GLN A 50 4.79 4.99 7.26
C GLN A 50 3.47 5.35 6.59
N LEU A 51 2.90 4.48 5.74
CA LEU A 51 1.59 4.70 5.13
C LEU A 51 0.46 4.71 6.15
N PHE A 52 0.63 4.04 7.28
CA PHE A 52 -0.39 3.94 8.32
C PHE A 52 -0.33 5.12 9.28
N GLY A 53 -1.50 5.59 9.71
CA GLY A 53 -1.61 6.59 10.76
C GLY A 53 -1.18 6.05 12.13
N THR A 54 -0.92 6.95 13.07
CA THR A 54 -0.51 6.64 14.44
C THR A 54 -1.69 6.32 15.38
N THR A 55 -2.88 6.05 14.83
CA THR A 55 -4.06 5.73 15.62
C THR A 55 -3.91 4.35 16.26
N LEU A 56 -3.99 4.33 17.60
CA LEU A 56 -3.93 3.12 18.40
C LEU A 56 -5.33 2.73 18.89
N ASP A 57 -5.56 1.43 19.04
CA ASP A 57 -6.73 0.92 19.73
C ASP A 57 -6.80 1.49 21.17
N PRO A 58 -7.94 2.04 21.61
CA PRO A 58 -8.03 2.71 22.90
C PRO A 58 -7.80 1.77 24.09
N GLN A 59 -8.12 0.47 23.95
CA GLN A 59 -8.00 -0.54 24.99
C GLN A 59 -6.67 -1.30 24.90
N ALA A 60 -6.41 -1.93 23.75
CA ALA A 60 -5.27 -2.82 23.53
C ALA A 60 -3.98 -2.07 23.18
N LYS A 61 -4.05 -0.77 22.85
CA LYS A 61 -2.91 0.07 22.42
C LYS A 61 -2.18 -0.46 21.19
N THR A 62 -2.83 -1.28 20.39
CA THR A 62 -2.28 -1.84 19.15
C THR A 62 -2.50 -0.88 17.97
N PRO A 63 -1.53 -0.75 17.05
CA PRO A 63 -1.68 0.10 15.88
C PRO A 63 -2.53 -0.55 14.79
N ALA A 64 -3.28 0.26 14.05
CA ALA A 64 -4.12 -0.18 12.94
C ALA A 64 -3.30 -0.43 11.65
N LEU A 65 -2.48 -1.48 11.62
CA LEU A 65 -1.57 -1.79 10.49
C LEU A 65 -2.13 -2.78 9.46
N LYS A 66 -3.40 -3.17 9.57
CA LYS A 66 -4.00 -4.19 8.69
C LYS A 66 -4.68 -3.63 7.44
N ALA A 67 -5.13 -2.38 7.48
CA ALA A 67 -5.81 -1.75 6.36
C ALA A 67 -5.54 -0.24 6.35
N CYS A 68 -5.29 0.30 5.16
CA CYS A 68 -5.14 1.72 4.93
C CYS A 68 -5.77 2.04 3.57
N ALA A 69 -6.58 3.09 3.49
CA ALA A 69 -7.07 3.59 2.22
C ALA A 69 -5.92 4.31 1.51
N VAL A 70 -5.62 3.89 0.29
CA VAL A 70 -4.50 4.41 -0.50
C VAL A 70 -4.93 4.69 -1.94
N LYS A 71 -4.24 5.63 -2.56
CA LYS A 71 -4.32 5.91 -3.99
C LYS A 71 -3.06 5.38 -4.67
N LEU A 72 -3.23 4.81 -5.86
CA LEU A 72 -2.13 4.40 -6.72
C LEU A 72 -1.95 5.40 -7.85
N GLU A 73 -0.71 5.77 -8.13
CA GLU A 73 -0.32 6.56 -9.29
C GLU A 73 0.89 5.91 -9.97
N ARG A 74 0.89 5.92 -11.31
CA ARG A 74 2.06 5.50 -12.08
C ARG A 74 3.10 6.62 -12.07
N VAL A 75 4.38 6.25 -11.93
CA VAL A 75 5.51 7.18 -12.07
C VAL A 75 5.81 7.45 -13.55
#